data_AF-A0AAV1KYB3-F1
#
_entry.id   AF-A0AAV1KYB3-F1
#
_cell.length_a   1.000
_cell.length_b   1.000
_cell.length_c   1.000
_cell.angle_alpha   90.00
_cell.angle_beta   90.00
_cell.angle_gamma   90.00
#
_symmetry.space_group_name_H-M   'P 1'
#
loop_
_entity.id
_entity.type
_entity.pdbx_description
1 polymer ?
#
loop_
_entity_poly.entity_id
_entity_poly.type
_entity_poly.pdbx_seq_one_letter_code
_entity_poly.pdbx_strand_id
1 'polypeptide(L)'
;MPCFAHTLNLVASKPFDNKDGLDEAKNLLTAVKDITKYFKQNTNAADSLKKAQDHQTKPLGLIQSVCTRWNSIFYQLERFVELSEIIAPILLKYPKAPTMLTAQQLEFIKDLINILRPLEVITKEISGENYVTASKIIPIVSCLTETYNTMENSTDIGAKTRTLIADGLKKRFGMVEQVHLLAAATILDPRFKKIHFTDHVACSRAINRINTSILDITRQQLPQNNSEEVDAIEETGNDMKKGIWDFHKLLVKKQLSLCTAHAQETVMYMSIVGSSVPCERLFSIAGNIATDERNRLDPCRLDRLLFLKSLEIKHWEL
;
A
#
# COMPACT_ATOMS: atom_id res chain seq x y z
N MET A 1 -0.79 -12.45 9.79
CA MET A 1 0.09 -11.62 8.93
C MET A 1 0.00 -10.19 9.42
N PRO A 2 1.10 -9.50 9.75
CA PRO A 2 1.07 -8.08 10.10
C PRO A 2 0.57 -7.26 8.91
N CYS A 3 -0.15 -6.16 9.18
CA CYS A 3 -0.71 -5.28 8.16
C CYS A 3 0.40 -4.76 7.22
N PHE A 4 0.17 -4.85 5.90
CA PHE A 4 1.15 -4.40 4.92
C PHE A 4 1.49 -2.91 5.06
N ALA A 5 0.49 -2.05 5.23
CA ALA A 5 0.67 -0.61 5.42
C ALA A 5 1.47 -0.29 6.70
N HIS A 6 1.17 -0.98 7.81
CA HIS A 6 1.93 -0.84 9.05
C HIS A 6 3.39 -1.28 8.87
N THR A 7 3.60 -2.39 8.15
CA THR A 7 4.93 -2.92 7.87
C THR A 7 5.75 -1.96 7.01
N LEU A 8 5.15 -1.35 5.99
CA LEU A 8 5.79 -0.28 5.20
C LEU A 8 6.13 0.93 6.05
N ASN A 9 5.22 1.36 6.94
CA ASN A 9 5.47 2.47 7.86
C ASN A 9 6.68 2.21 8.76
N LEU A 10 6.85 0.98 9.27
CA LEU A 10 8.04 0.61 10.05
C LEU A 10 9.33 0.64 9.23
N VAL A 11 9.28 0.28 7.95
CA VAL A 11 10.47 0.34 7.08
C VAL A 11 10.84 1.78 6.75
N ALA A 12 9.85 2.60 6.39
CA ALA A 12 10.04 3.99 6.00
C ALA A 12 10.52 4.88 7.16
N SER A 13 10.08 4.59 8.40
CA SER A 13 10.52 5.33 9.59
C SER A 13 11.93 4.94 10.05
N LYS A 14 12.42 3.77 9.66
CA LYS A 14 13.67 3.20 10.19
C LYS A 14 14.89 4.12 10.09
N PRO A 15 15.13 4.85 8.98
CA PRO A 15 16.26 5.78 8.91
C PRO A 15 16.22 6.90 9.97
N PHE A 16 15.03 7.22 10.49
CA PHE A 16 14.79 8.29 11.45
C PHE A 16 14.61 7.77 12.89
N ASP A 17 14.67 6.46 13.12
CA ASP A 17 14.45 5.85 14.43
C ASP A 17 15.61 6.13 15.40
N ASN A 18 15.30 6.43 16.66
CA ASN A 18 16.30 6.84 17.65
C ASN A 18 17.43 5.81 17.86
N LYS A 19 17.11 4.50 17.87
CA LYS A 19 18.07 3.43 18.19
C LYS A 19 18.86 2.93 16.97
N ASP A 20 18.16 2.65 15.87
CA ASP A 20 18.72 1.95 14.71
C ASP A 20 18.72 2.80 13.42
N GLY A 21 18.35 4.08 13.51
CA GLY A 21 18.36 5.03 12.40
C GLY A 21 19.70 5.73 12.22
N LEU A 22 19.87 6.40 11.08
CA LEU A 22 21.09 7.13 10.74
C LEU A 22 21.12 8.49 11.45
N ASP A 23 22.22 8.78 12.14
CA ASP A 23 22.36 10.03 12.88
C ASP A 23 22.41 11.24 11.93
N GLU A 24 22.98 11.08 10.74
CA GLU A 24 22.98 12.09 9.69
C GLU A 24 21.55 12.45 9.25
N ALA A 25 20.68 11.45 9.09
CA ALA A 25 19.28 11.66 8.72
C ALA A 25 18.50 12.36 9.86
N LYS A 26 18.77 12.01 11.12
CA LYS A 26 18.15 12.65 12.30
C LYS A 26 18.60 14.10 12.45
N ASN A 27 19.90 14.36 12.32
CA ASN A 27 20.49 15.70 12.43
C ASN A 27 19.94 16.61 11.33
N LEU A 28 19.86 16.09 10.10
CA LEU A 28 19.26 16.81 8.97
C LEU A 28 17.79 17.15 9.22
N LEU A 29 17.00 16.19 9.70
CA LEU A 29 15.59 16.42 10.03
C LEU A 29 15.42 17.44 11.15
N THR A 30 16.33 17.46 12.12
CA THR A 30 16.32 18.42 13.22
C THR A 30 16.61 19.84 12.71
N ALA A 31 17.61 20.00 11.87
CA ALA A 31 17.93 21.28 11.22
C ALA A 31 16.75 21.80 10.38
N VAL A 32 16.11 20.95 9.57
CA VAL A 32 14.90 21.31 8.80
C VAL A 32 13.74 21.73 9.73
N LYS A 33 13.56 21.03 10.85
CA LYS A 33 12.53 21.36 11.86
C LYS A 33 12.81 22.69 12.55
N ASP A 34 14.06 23.00 12.87
CA ASP A 34 14.44 24.25 13.51
C ASP A 34 14.21 25.45 12.60
N ILE A 35 14.59 25.34 11.32
CA ILE A 35 14.29 26.36 10.31
C ILE A 35 12.77 26.51 10.16
N THR A 36 12.04 25.40 10.01
CA THR A 36 10.57 25.43 9.89
C THR A 36 9.92 26.10 11.11
N LYS A 37 10.39 25.77 12.32
CA LYS A 37 9.90 26.33 13.58
C LYS A 37 10.18 27.83 13.64
N TYR A 38 11.35 28.27 13.21
CA TYR A 38 11.70 29.68 13.14
C TYR A 38 10.72 30.47 12.26
N PHE A 39 10.45 30.01 11.04
CA PHE A 39 9.47 30.66 10.16
C PHE A 39 8.04 30.63 10.70
N LYS A 40 7.66 29.62 11.48
CA LYS A 40 6.34 29.58 12.13
C LYS A 40 6.23 30.54 13.32
N GLN A 41 7.33 30.78 14.04
CA GLN A 41 7.34 31.64 15.23
C GLN A 41 7.59 33.11 14.90
N ASN A 42 8.32 33.39 13.82
CA ASN A 42 8.65 34.75 13.40
C ASN A 42 7.71 35.21 12.27
N THR A 43 6.73 36.04 12.61
CA THR A 43 5.75 36.60 11.66
C THR A 43 6.41 37.39 10.52
N ASN A 44 7.46 38.16 10.81
CA ASN A 44 8.16 38.95 9.80
C ASN A 44 8.88 38.05 8.77
N ALA A 45 9.52 36.97 9.24
CA ALA A 45 10.15 35.99 8.36
C ALA A 45 9.10 35.23 7.54
N ALA A 46 7.97 34.84 8.15
CA ALA A 46 6.85 34.20 7.48
C ALA A 46 6.25 35.09 6.37
N ASP A 47 6.06 36.36 6.65
CA ASP A 47 5.50 37.31 5.68
C ASP A 47 6.51 37.66 4.59
N SER A 48 7.80 37.70 4.91
CA SER A 48 8.86 37.84 3.91
C SER A 48 8.88 36.63 2.96
N LEU A 49 8.69 35.42 3.47
CA LEU A 49 8.58 34.20 2.66
C LEU A 49 7.39 34.29 1.71
N LYS A 50 6.21 34.68 2.20
CA LYS A 50 5.01 34.83 1.36
C LYS A 50 5.17 35.92 0.30
N LYS A 51 5.82 37.03 0.63
CA LYS A 51 6.06 38.16 -0.31
C LYS A 51 7.09 37.82 -1.38
N ALA A 52 8.06 36.97 -1.06
CA ALA A 52 9.08 36.53 -2.00
C ALA A 52 8.58 35.45 -2.98
N GLN A 53 7.36 34.93 -2.76
CA GLN A 53 6.70 34.01 -3.69
C GLN A 53 5.86 34.78 -4.70
N ASP A 54 5.85 34.32 -5.95
CA ASP A 54 5.11 34.96 -7.03
C ASP A 54 3.62 35.12 -6.71
N HIS A 55 3.08 36.30 -7.00
CA HIS A 55 1.69 36.66 -6.71
C HIS A 55 0.64 35.92 -7.56
N GLN A 56 1.05 35.11 -8.54
CA GLN A 56 0.12 34.38 -9.41
C GLN A 56 -0.51 33.16 -8.73
N THR A 57 0.09 32.64 -7.66
CA THR A 57 -0.43 31.49 -6.91
C THR A 57 -0.52 31.78 -5.42
N LYS A 58 -1.34 31.01 -4.68
CA LYS A 58 -1.45 31.16 -3.23
C LYS A 58 -0.09 30.83 -2.58
N PRO A 59 0.52 31.75 -1.81
CA PRO A 59 1.87 31.57 -1.27
C PRO A 59 1.94 30.34 -0.35
N LEU A 60 2.97 29.52 -0.55
CA LEU A 60 3.17 28.27 0.19
C LEU A 60 3.96 28.54 1.47
N GLY A 61 3.40 28.11 2.61
CA GLY A 61 4.12 28.05 3.87
C GLY A 61 4.92 26.75 4.04
N LEU A 62 5.91 26.80 4.93
CA LEU A 62 6.61 25.61 5.40
C LEU A 62 5.68 24.69 6.21
N ILE A 63 5.80 23.39 5.95
CA ILE A 63 5.06 22.34 6.65
C ILE A 63 5.96 21.78 7.75
N GLN A 64 5.42 21.60 8.95
CA GLN A 64 6.15 20.94 10.04
C GLN A 64 5.72 19.48 10.12
N SER A 65 6.68 18.57 10.12
CA SER A 65 6.39 17.15 10.31
C SER A 65 5.86 16.88 11.72
N VAL A 66 4.98 15.89 11.82
CA VAL A 66 4.51 15.32 13.07
C VAL A 66 5.25 13.99 13.27
N CYS A 67 5.86 13.78 14.43
CA CYS A 67 6.75 12.64 14.69
C CYS A 67 6.10 11.26 14.56
N THR A 68 4.78 11.17 14.41
CA THR A 68 4.04 9.90 14.44
C THR A 68 3.96 9.19 13.09
N ARG A 69 4.25 9.85 11.96
CA ARG A 69 4.17 9.23 10.61
C ARG A 69 5.22 9.80 9.66
N TRP A 70 5.98 8.89 9.02
CA TRP A 70 7.02 9.22 8.05
C TRP A 70 6.52 10.03 6.84
N ASN A 71 5.24 9.88 6.46
CA ASN A 71 4.62 10.68 5.39
C ASN A 71 4.74 12.19 5.65
N SER A 72 4.58 12.62 6.90
CA SER A 72 4.69 14.04 7.25
C SER A 72 6.14 14.55 7.16
N ILE A 73 7.12 13.67 7.37
CA ILE A 73 8.54 13.96 7.13
C ILE A 73 8.76 14.14 5.63
N PHE A 74 8.27 13.21 4.80
CA PHE A 74 8.38 13.30 3.34
C PHE A 74 7.83 14.62 2.79
N TYR A 75 6.59 15.00 3.14
CA TYR A 75 6.00 16.25 2.67
C TYR A 75 6.70 17.50 3.22
N GLN A 76 7.25 17.44 4.44
CA GLN A 76 8.07 18.53 4.97
C GLN A 76 9.34 18.70 4.16
N LEU A 77 10.05 17.61 3.83
CA LEU A 77 11.27 17.65 3.03
C LEU A 77 11.00 18.16 1.62
N GLU A 78 9.95 17.67 0.96
CA GLU A 78 9.57 18.09 -0.39
C GLU A 78 9.27 19.60 -0.44
N ARG A 79 8.44 20.10 0.49
CA ARG A 79 8.14 21.53 0.60
C ARG A 79 9.38 22.35 0.97
N PHE A 80 10.26 21.82 1.81
CA PHE A 80 11.46 22.54 2.20
C PHE A 80 12.40 22.73 1.01
N VAL A 81 12.60 21.70 0.17
CA VAL A 81 13.42 21.82 -1.05
C VAL A 81 12.83 22.83 -2.02
N GLU A 82 11.51 22.79 -2.24
CA GLU A 82 10.77 23.74 -3.09
C GLU A 82 11.01 25.21 -2.67
N LEU A 83 11.09 25.47 -1.37
CA LEU A 83 11.27 26.81 -0.83
C LEU A 83 12.72 27.15 -0.46
N SER A 84 13.66 26.22 -0.62
CA SER A 84 15.02 26.36 -0.08
C SER A 84 15.77 27.56 -0.65
N GLU A 85 15.59 27.85 -1.94
CA GLU A 85 16.18 29.01 -2.64
C GLU A 85 15.65 30.34 -2.12
N ILE A 86 14.39 30.40 -1.68
CA ILE A 86 13.75 31.59 -1.12
C ILE A 86 14.09 31.74 0.37
N ILE A 87 14.18 30.63 1.09
CA ILE A 87 14.47 30.60 2.53
C ILE A 87 15.88 31.11 2.83
N ALA A 88 16.87 30.67 2.04
CA ALA A 88 18.28 31.03 2.25
C ALA A 88 18.53 32.55 2.37
N PRO A 89 18.11 33.41 1.41
CA PRO A 89 18.34 34.85 1.52
C PRO A 89 17.53 35.50 2.66
N ILE A 90 16.40 34.93 3.07
CA ILE A 90 15.62 35.45 4.20
C ILE A 90 16.34 35.16 5.52
N LEU A 91 16.85 33.95 5.72
CA LEU A 91 17.60 33.60 6.93
C LEU A 91 18.81 34.50 7.13
N LEU A 92 19.52 34.85 6.04
CA LEU A 92 20.67 35.77 6.09
C LEU A 92 20.32 37.18 6.58
N LYS A 93 19.05 37.61 6.50
CA LYS A 93 18.62 38.93 7.00
C LYS A 93 18.41 38.98 8.51
N TYR A 94 18.35 37.82 9.19
CA TYR A 94 18.01 37.74 10.60
C TYR A 94 19.15 37.09 11.40
N PRO A 95 19.91 37.84 12.22
CA PRO A 95 21.07 37.31 12.95
C PRO A 95 20.76 36.19 13.96
N LYS A 96 19.53 36.13 14.47
CA LYS A 96 19.05 35.09 15.40
C LYS A 96 18.42 33.89 14.69
N ALA A 97 18.44 33.86 13.37
CA ALA A 97 17.86 32.76 12.61
C ALA A 97 18.76 31.52 12.65
N PRO A 98 18.18 30.31 12.54
CA PRO A 98 18.96 29.09 12.38
C PRO A 98 19.81 29.14 11.11
N THR A 99 20.98 28.51 11.16
CA THR A 99 21.86 28.37 9.99
C THR A 99 21.17 27.56 8.89
N MET A 100 21.29 28.03 7.65
CA MET A 100 20.79 27.31 6.48
C MET A 100 21.58 25.99 6.27
N LEU A 101 20.93 25.01 5.66
CA LEU A 101 21.58 23.75 5.29
C LEU A 101 22.69 23.96 4.25
N THR A 102 23.72 23.12 4.31
CA THR A 102 24.78 23.10 3.29
C THR A 102 24.28 22.50 1.98
N ALA A 103 24.99 22.76 0.88
CA ALA A 103 24.67 22.15 -0.42
C ALA A 103 24.66 20.61 -0.36
N GLN A 104 25.60 20.00 0.37
CA GLN A 104 25.63 18.54 0.58
C GLN A 104 24.41 18.03 1.36
N GLN A 105 23.97 18.78 2.38
CA GLN A 105 22.76 18.44 3.13
C GLN A 105 21.49 18.57 2.28
N LEU A 106 21.42 19.57 1.40
CA LEU A 106 20.31 19.71 0.45
C LEU A 106 20.29 18.58 -0.58
N GLU A 107 21.45 18.18 -1.11
CA GLU A 107 21.54 16.99 -1.99
C GLU A 107 21.10 15.72 -1.26
N PHE A 108 21.49 15.54 0.01
CA PHE A 108 21.01 14.41 0.80
C PHE A 108 19.49 14.46 1.03
N ILE A 109 18.88 15.63 1.20
CA ILE A 109 17.40 15.75 1.25
C ILE A 109 16.77 15.28 -0.07
N LYS A 110 17.34 15.65 -1.21
CA LYS A 110 16.85 15.19 -2.52
C LYS A 110 16.94 13.68 -2.65
N ASP A 111 18.04 13.07 -2.21
CA ASP A 111 18.19 11.61 -2.13
C ASP A 111 17.10 11.00 -1.23
N LEU A 112 16.87 11.55 -0.02
CA LEU A 112 15.82 11.08 0.88
C LEU A 112 14.42 11.15 0.25
N ILE A 113 14.11 12.24 -0.45
CA ILE A 113 12.84 12.38 -1.18
C ILE A 113 12.73 11.29 -2.24
N ASN A 114 13.77 11.07 -3.04
CA ASN A 114 13.76 10.04 -4.08
C ASN A 114 13.61 8.62 -3.51
N ILE A 115 14.27 8.33 -2.40
CA ILE A 115 14.19 7.06 -1.68
C ILE A 115 12.79 6.84 -1.09
N LEU A 116 12.18 7.87 -0.49
CA LEU A 116 10.89 7.73 0.18
C LEU A 116 9.68 7.80 -0.78
N ARG A 117 9.84 8.41 -1.97
CA ARG A 117 8.75 8.61 -2.95
C ARG A 117 8.05 7.31 -3.38
N PRO A 118 8.75 6.20 -3.72
CA PRO A 118 8.08 4.94 -4.05
C PRO A 118 7.19 4.42 -2.90
N LEU A 119 7.64 4.59 -1.65
CA LEU A 119 6.85 4.18 -0.48
C LEU A 119 5.61 5.05 -0.32
N GLU A 120 5.66 6.32 -0.72
CA GLU A 120 4.54 7.27 -0.56
C GLU A 120 3.44 6.94 -1.54
N VAL A 121 3.81 6.71 -2.80
CA VAL A 121 2.88 6.29 -3.85
C VAL A 121 2.13 5.02 -3.44
N ILE A 122 2.86 4.01 -2.95
CA ILE A 122 2.26 2.75 -2.53
C ILE A 122 1.40 2.95 -1.29
N THR A 123 1.88 3.69 -0.29
CA THR A 123 1.12 3.93 0.94
C THR A 123 -0.17 4.70 0.64
N LYS A 124 -0.13 5.64 -0.32
CA LYS A 124 -1.29 6.39 -0.79
C LYS A 124 -2.27 5.52 -1.57
N GLU A 125 -1.79 4.64 -2.45
CA GLU A 125 -2.63 3.66 -3.15
C GLU A 125 -3.33 2.74 -2.14
N ILE A 126 -2.57 2.22 -1.18
CA ILE A 126 -3.05 1.30 -0.14
C ILE A 126 -4.01 1.95 0.85
N SER A 127 -3.82 3.24 1.12
CA SER A 127 -4.71 4.02 1.99
C SER A 127 -5.93 4.53 1.24
N GLY A 128 -5.86 4.71 -0.08
CA GLY A 128 -6.93 5.20 -0.93
C GLY A 128 -8.00 4.15 -1.23
N GLU A 129 -7.60 2.88 -1.35
CA GLU A 129 -8.55 1.79 -1.59
C GLU A 129 -9.32 1.41 -0.32
N ASN A 130 -10.61 1.08 -0.45
CA ASN A 130 -11.39 0.53 0.66
C ASN A 130 -10.83 -0.82 1.14
N TYR A 131 -10.08 -1.52 0.27
CA TYR A 131 -9.39 -2.77 0.56
C TYR A 131 -8.15 -2.90 -0.33
N VAL A 132 -6.97 -3.18 0.23
CA VAL A 132 -5.86 -3.70 -0.57
C VAL A 132 -6.13 -5.17 -0.80
N THR A 133 -6.37 -5.58 -2.04
CA THR A 133 -6.51 -7.00 -2.37
C THR A 133 -5.19 -7.70 -2.12
N ALA A 134 -5.22 -8.86 -1.45
CA ALA A 134 -4.06 -9.70 -1.22
C ALA A 134 -3.24 -9.98 -2.51
N SER A 135 -3.91 -9.94 -3.68
CA SER A 135 -3.30 -10.10 -5.01
C SER A 135 -2.28 -9.04 -5.42
N LYS A 136 -2.36 -7.82 -4.85
CA LYS A 136 -1.42 -6.73 -5.18
C LYS A 136 -0.12 -6.78 -4.38
N ILE A 137 -0.09 -7.48 -3.26
CA ILE A 137 1.05 -7.42 -2.33
C ILE A 137 2.34 -7.95 -2.96
N ILE A 138 2.30 -9.12 -3.61
CA ILE A 138 3.49 -9.71 -4.27
C ILE A 138 4.00 -8.80 -5.41
N PRO A 139 3.13 -8.34 -6.34
CA PRO A 139 3.53 -7.36 -7.36
C PRO A 139 4.17 -6.10 -6.78
N ILE A 140 3.57 -5.51 -5.75
CA ILE A 140 4.09 -4.29 -5.11
C ILE A 140 5.49 -4.54 -4.52
N VAL A 141 5.69 -5.65 -3.80
CA VAL A 141 7.00 -5.99 -3.21
C VAL A 141 8.05 -6.25 -4.28
N SER A 142 7.69 -6.95 -5.35
CA SER A 142 8.56 -7.21 -6.50
C SER A 142 8.99 -5.89 -7.16
N CYS A 143 8.04 -5.03 -7.52
CA CYS A 143 8.31 -3.72 -8.11
C CYS A 143 9.14 -2.81 -7.18
N LEU A 144 8.86 -2.82 -5.88
CA LEU A 144 9.65 -2.09 -4.89
C LEU A 144 11.10 -2.56 -4.88
N THR A 145 11.32 -3.87 -4.81
CA THR A 145 12.66 -4.45 -4.76
C THR A 145 13.47 -4.03 -5.98
N GLU A 146 12.87 -4.12 -7.17
CA GLU A 146 13.52 -3.69 -8.42
C GLU A 146 13.81 -2.18 -8.44
N THR A 147 12.87 -1.37 -7.98
CA THR A 147 13.04 0.10 -7.88
C THR A 147 14.23 0.45 -6.98
N TYR A 148 14.39 -0.22 -5.84
CA TYR A 148 15.52 0.05 -4.94
C TYR A 148 16.85 -0.49 -5.48
N ASN A 149 16.84 -1.58 -6.26
CA ASN A 149 18.05 -2.13 -6.87
C ASN A 149 18.60 -1.21 -7.96
N THR A 150 17.72 -0.60 -8.75
CA THR A 150 18.07 0.28 -9.89
C THR A 150 18.26 1.75 -9.51
N MET A 151 17.88 2.14 -8.30
CA MET A 151 18.01 3.51 -7.82
C MET A 151 19.47 3.91 -7.57
N GLU A 152 19.88 5.01 -8.19
CA GLU A 152 21.16 5.68 -7.96
C GLU A 152 20.98 6.83 -6.96
N ASN A 153 22.00 7.08 -6.13
CA ASN A 153 21.99 8.14 -5.13
C ASN A 153 23.19 9.06 -5.33
N SER A 154 22.99 10.36 -5.09
CA SER A 154 24.02 11.37 -5.29
C SER A 154 25.03 11.42 -4.12
N THR A 155 24.59 11.00 -2.94
CA THR A 155 25.38 11.02 -1.71
C THR A 155 25.62 9.62 -1.15
N ASP A 156 26.78 9.41 -0.51
CA ASP A 156 27.11 8.16 0.20
C ASP A 156 26.09 7.84 1.31
N ILE A 157 25.61 8.88 2.01
CA ILE A 157 24.59 8.75 3.06
C ILE A 157 23.23 8.38 2.44
N GLY A 158 22.91 8.91 1.26
CA GLY A 158 21.77 8.49 0.45
C GLY A 158 21.84 6.99 0.11
N ALA A 159 23.00 6.52 -0.36
CA ALA A 159 23.22 5.11 -0.65
C ALA A 159 23.07 4.22 0.60
N LYS A 160 23.61 4.63 1.75
CA LYS A 160 23.41 3.95 3.04
C LYS A 160 21.95 3.92 3.49
N THR A 161 21.21 5.00 3.23
CA THR A 161 19.78 5.08 3.57
C THR A 161 18.96 4.15 2.68
N ARG A 162 19.27 4.11 1.38
CA ARG A 162 18.66 3.20 0.41
C ARG A 162 18.88 1.75 0.81
N THR A 163 20.11 1.36 1.13
CA THR A 163 20.42 -0.02 1.56
C THR A 163 19.70 -0.39 2.85
N LEU A 164 19.65 0.52 3.83
CA LEU A 164 18.92 0.30 5.09
C LEU A 164 17.42 0.03 4.86
N ILE A 165 16.78 0.78 3.95
CA ILE A 165 15.38 0.56 3.57
C ILE A 165 15.22 -0.74 2.78
N ALA A 166 16.07 -1.01 1.80
CA ALA A 166 16.04 -2.23 1.00
C ALA A 166 16.19 -3.49 1.88
N ASP A 167 17.10 -3.46 2.85
CA ASP A 167 17.27 -4.54 3.83
C ASP A 167 16.06 -4.67 4.76
N GLY A 168 15.44 -3.54 5.12
CA GLY A 168 14.17 -3.52 5.86
C GLY A 168 13.04 -4.20 5.09
N LEU A 169 12.92 -3.91 3.79
CA LEU A 169 11.96 -4.55 2.89
C LEU A 169 12.26 -6.04 2.75
N LYS A 170 13.51 -6.42 2.48
CA LYS A 170 13.90 -7.82 2.33
C LYS A 170 13.66 -8.64 3.61
N LYS A 171 13.98 -8.08 4.78
CA LYS A 171 13.76 -8.75 6.07
C LYS A 171 12.28 -8.99 6.37
N ARG A 172 11.40 -8.02 6.02
CA ARG A 172 9.97 -8.09 6.36
C ARG A 172 9.12 -8.74 5.27
N PHE A 173 9.50 -8.57 4.00
CA PHE A 173 8.76 -9.03 2.85
C PHE A 173 9.45 -10.13 2.03
N GLY A 174 10.67 -10.56 2.37
CA GLY A 174 11.41 -11.56 1.59
C GLY A 174 10.73 -12.94 1.53
N MET A 175 9.77 -13.22 2.41
CA MET A 175 9.00 -14.47 2.44
C MET A 175 7.54 -14.30 1.99
N VAL A 176 7.15 -13.16 1.42
CA VAL A 176 5.74 -12.92 1.00
C VAL A 176 5.25 -13.93 -0.01
N GLU A 177 6.13 -14.39 -0.91
CA GLU A 177 5.81 -15.39 -1.93
C GLU A 177 5.52 -16.77 -1.32
N GLN A 178 6.03 -17.05 -0.12
CA GLN A 178 5.80 -18.31 0.60
C GLN A 178 4.48 -18.30 1.37
N VAL A 179 3.87 -17.13 1.56
CA VAL A 179 2.58 -17.02 2.24
C VAL A 179 1.48 -17.45 1.27
N HIS A 180 0.91 -18.63 1.52
CA HIS A 180 -0.08 -19.27 0.66
C HIS A 180 -1.21 -18.32 0.24
N LEU A 181 -1.74 -17.54 1.18
CA LEU A 181 -2.84 -16.61 0.95
C LEU A 181 -2.52 -15.56 -0.11
N LEU A 182 -1.33 -14.96 -0.03
CA LEU A 182 -0.87 -13.93 -0.97
C LEU A 182 -0.52 -14.55 -2.31
N ALA A 183 0.16 -15.70 -2.27
CA ALA A 183 0.56 -16.40 -3.48
C ALA A 183 -0.66 -16.87 -4.28
N ALA A 184 -1.65 -17.48 -3.61
CA ALA A 184 -2.91 -17.89 -4.23
C ALA A 184 -3.69 -16.70 -4.78
N ALA A 185 -3.89 -15.64 -3.99
CA ALA A 185 -4.57 -14.43 -4.44
C ALA A 185 -3.90 -13.78 -5.66
N THR A 186 -2.56 -13.76 -5.71
CA THR A 186 -1.80 -13.18 -6.83
C THR A 186 -1.88 -14.06 -8.08
N ILE A 187 -1.79 -15.38 -7.93
CA ILE A 187 -1.87 -16.34 -9.04
C ILE A 187 -3.27 -16.36 -9.66
N LEU A 188 -4.31 -16.29 -8.84
CA LEU A 188 -5.70 -16.27 -9.25
C LEU A 188 -6.11 -14.91 -9.87
N ASP A 189 -5.35 -13.84 -9.64
CA ASP A 189 -5.58 -12.54 -10.28
C ASP A 189 -5.10 -12.55 -11.74
N PRO A 190 -6.00 -12.41 -12.73
CA PRO A 190 -5.64 -12.47 -14.15
C PRO A 190 -4.60 -11.42 -14.58
N ARG A 191 -4.47 -10.31 -13.83
CA ARG A 191 -3.53 -9.23 -14.11
C ARG A 191 -2.08 -9.59 -13.79
N PHE A 192 -1.86 -10.39 -12.75
CA PHE A 192 -0.52 -10.66 -12.22
C PHE A 192 -0.05 -12.09 -12.50
N LYS A 193 -0.94 -13.08 -12.31
CA LYS A 193 -0.66 -14.52 -12.51
C LYS A 193 0.69 -14.92 -11.88
N LYS A 194 1.69 -15.24 -12.71
CA LYS A 194 3.03 -15.69 -12.30
C LYS A 194 4.14 -14.66 -12.54
N ILE A 195 3.81 -13.46 -13.03
CA ILE A 195 4.78 -12.49 -13.57
C ILE A 195 5.74 -11.97 -12.48
N HIS A 196 5.22 -11.71 -11.28
CA HIS A 196 5.97 -11.08 -10.19
C HIS A 196 6.54 -12.07 -9.16
N PHE A 197 6.56 -13.37 -9.47
CA PHE A 197 7.19 -14.37 -8.61
C PHE A 197 8.67 -14.50 -8.93
N THR A 198 9.51 -14.22 -7.94
CA THR A 198 10.95 -14.39 -8.03
C THR A 198 11.36 -15.81 -7.62
N ASP A 199 10.64 -16.42 -6.68
CA ASP A 199 10.83 -17.79 -6.22
C ASP A 199 9.91 -18.75 -6.99
N HIS A 200 10.48 -19.40 -8.02
CA HIS A 200 9.78 -20.41 -8.82
C HIS A 200 9.31 -21.63 -7.99
N VAL A 201 9.99 -21.96 -6.89
CA VAL A 201 9.61 -23.06 -5.99
C VAL A 201 8.40 -22.66 -5.14
N ALA A 202 8.36 -21.43 -4.64
CA ALA A 202 7.18 -20.89 -3.96
C ALA A 202 5.97 -20.84 -4.91
N CYS A 203 6.15 -20.38 -6.14
CA CYS A 203 5.10 -20.33 -7.15
C CYS A 203 4.53 -21.74 -7.43
N SER A 204 5.39 -22.74 -7.66
CA SER A 204 4.98 -24.13 -7.90
C SER A 204 4.22 -24.72 -6.69
N ARG A 205 4.72 -24.49 -5.47
CA ARG A 205 4.03 -24.91 -4.24
C ARG A 205 2.64 -24.28 -4.10
N ALA A 206 2.49 -23.00 -4.42
CA ALA A 206 1.20 -22.32 -4.38
C ALA A 206 0.23 -22.89 -5.41
N ILE A 207 0.66 -23.12 -6.65
CA ILE A 207 -0.16 -23.75 -7.70
C ILE A 207 -0.64 -25.13 -7.28
N ASN A 208 0.26 -25.97 -6.75
CA ASN A 208 -0.11 -27.31 -6.31
C ASN A 208 -1.16 -27.28 -5.19
N ARG A 209 -1.02 -26.34 -4.24
CA ARG A 209 -2.01 -26.19 -3.17
C ARG A 209 -3.36 -25.69 -3.68
N ILE A 210 -3.39 -24.72 -4.59
CA ILE A 210 -4.63 -24.27 -5.25
C ILE A 210 -5.30 -25.45 -5.93
N ASN A 211 -4.55 -26.26 -6.70
CA ASN A 211 -5.08 -27.44 -7.36
C ASN A 211 -5.67 -28.45 -6.36
N THR A 212 -5.00 -28.69 -5.22
CA THR A 212 -5.53 -29.55 -4.15
C THR A 212 -6.82 -28.98 -3.56
N SER A 213 -6.87 -27.67 -3.28
CA SER A 213 -8.05 -26.99 -2.74
C SER A 213 -9.24 -27.06 -3.70
N ILE A 214 -9.03 -26.86 -5.01
CA ILE A 214 -10.06 -27.03 -6.04
C ILE A 214 -10.61 -28.45 -6.05
N LEU A 215 -9.73 -29.46 -5.96
CA LEU A 215 -10.13 -30.87 -5.93
C LEU A 215 -10.96 -31.21 -4.68
N ASP A 216 -10.61 -30.63 -3.54
CA ASP A 216 -11.34 -30.86 -2.29
C ASP A 216 -12.71 -30.16 -2.28
N ILE A 217 -12.83 -28.96 -2.85
CA ILE A 217 -14.12 -28.28 -3.05
C ILE A 217 -15.01 -29.09 -4.00
N THR A 218 -14.43 -29.63 -5.07
CA THR A 218 -15.15 -30.46 -6.05
C THR A 218 -15.67 -31.75 -5.41
N ARG A 219 -14.90 -32.35 -4.48
CA ARG A 219 -15.32 -33.54 -3.73
C ARG A 219 -16.44 -33.26 -2.74
N GLN A 220 -16.47 -32.08 -2.12
CA GLN A 220 -17.52 -31.70 -1.16
C GLN A 220 -18.85 -31.33 -1.83
N GLN A 221 -18.86 -31.04 -3.13
CA GLN A 221 -20.07 -30.74 -3.90
C GLN A 221 -20.72 -31.97 -4.55
N LEU A 222 -20.15 -33.18 -4.38
CA LEU A 222 -20.80 -34.43 -4.82
C LEU A 222 -21.86 -34.84 -3.78
N PRO A 223 -23.15 -34.97 -4.17
CA PRO A 223 -24.13 -35.61 -3.31
C PRO A 223 -23.71 -37.08 -3.09
N GLN A 224 -23.68 -37.51 -1.82
CA GLN A 224 -23.79 -38.94 -1.53
C GLN A 224 -25.14 -39.39 -2.07
N ASN A 225 -25.16 -40.08 -3.21
CA ASN A 225 -26.25 -40.97 -3.54
C ASN A 225 -25.70 -42.26 -4.16
N ASN A 226 -26.33 -43.33 -3.71
CA ASN A 226 -25.90 -44.70 -3.79
C ASN A 226 -25.77 -45.21 -5.24
N SER A 227 -24.90 -46.21 -5.37
CA SER A 227 -24.92 -47.28 -6.36
C SER A 227 -26.19 -47.40 -7.20
N GLU A 228 -26.06 -47.30 -8.52
CA GLU A 228 -26.64 -48.24 -9.49
C GLU A 228 -26.08 -48.00 -10.90
N GLU A 229 -25.52 -49.08 -11.44
CA GLU A 229 -25.35 -49.52 -12.83
C GLU A 229 -24.86 -48.57 -13.94
N VAL A 230 -23.75 -49.03 -14.54
CA VAL A 230 -23.20 -48.56 -15.81
C VAL A 230 -24.03 -49.17 -16.93
N ASP A 231 -24.86 -48.36 -17.59
CA ASP A 231 -25.41 -48.71 -18.89
C ASP A 231 -24.81 -47.84 -19.99
N ALA A 232 -24.17 -48.54 -20.93
CA ALA A 232 -23.63 -48.00 -22.16
C ALA A 232 -24.79 -47.67 -23.11
N ILE A 233 -24.78 -46.49 -23.75
CA ILE A 233 -25.53 -46.27 -24.97
C ILE A 233 -24.68 -45.58 -26.05
N GLU A 234 -24.71 -46.27 -27.18
CA GLU A 234 -24.17 -46.13 -28.51
C GLU A 234 -24.25 -44.75 -29.19
N GLU A 235 -23.25 -44.51 -30.05
CA GLU A 235 -23.29 -43.51 -31.11
C GLU A 235 -24.24 -43.94 -32.23
N THR A 236 -25.17 -43.06 -32.62
CA THR A 236 -25.69 -43.01 -34.00
C THR A 236 -25.74 -41.55 -34.48
N GLY A 237 -25.19 -41.31 -35.69
CA GLY A 237 -25.24 -40.02 -36.40
C GLY A 237 -26.67 -39.64 -36.81
N ASN A 238 -26.99 -38.49 -37.39
CA ASN A 238 -26.24 -37.55 -38.23
C ASN A 238 -27.21 -36.38 -38.49
N ASP A 239 -26.85 -35.11 -38.24
CA ASP A 239 -27.20 -34.03 -39.18
C ASP A 239 -26.38 -32.75 -38.91
N MET A 240 -26.08 -32.08 -40.01
CA MET A 240 -24.97 -31.16 -40.21
C MET A 240 -25.38 -29.72 -39.92
N LYS A 241 -24.79 -29.14 -38.87
CA LYS A 241 -24.23 -27.77 -38.83
C LYS A 241 -23.35 -27.64 -37.58
N LYS A 242 -22.20 -28.31 -37.59
CA LYS A 242 -21.14 -28.09 -36.59
C LYS A 242 -20.54 -26.71 -36.86
N GLY A 243 -20.97 -25.72 -36.10
CA GLY A 243 -20.29 -24.43 -36.08
C GLY A 243 -18.89 -24.63 -35.52
N ILE A 244 -17.90 -23.96 -36.09
CA ILE A 244 -16.51 -23.88 -35.56
C ILE A 244 -16.47 -23.63 -34.04
N TRP A 245 -17.51 -22.98 -33.53
CA TRP A 245 -17.69 -22.62 -32.13
C TRP A 245 -18.32 -23.71 -31.25
N ASP A 246 -18.70 -24.88 -31.75
CA ASP A 246 -19.32 -25.92 -30.89
C ASP A 246 -18.28 -26.62 -30.00
N PHE A 247 -17.04 -26.75 -30.48
CA PHE A 247 -15.90 -27.13 -29.65
C PHE A 247 -15.59 -26.03 -28.62
N HIS A 248 -15.69 -24.76 -29.02
CA HIS A 248 -15.55 -23.63 -28.10
C HIS A 248 -16.67 -23.58 -27.05
N LYS A 249 -17.93 -23.86 -27.41
CA LYS A 249 -19.07 -23.94 -26.47
C LYS A 249 -18.92 -25.12 -25.50
N LEU A 250 -18.34 -26.22 -25.95
CA LEU A 250 -18.06 -27.40 -25.11
C LEU A 250 -16.90 -27.12 -24.14
N LEU A 251 -15.87 -26.41 -24.60
CA LEU A 251 -14.81 -25.88 -23.74
C LEU A 251 -15.32 -24.83 -22.76
N VAL A 252 -16.16 -23.88 -23.20
CA VAL A 252 -16.77 -22.84 -22.36
C VAL A 252 -17.75 -23.45 -21.35
N LYS A 253 -18.53 -24.48 -21.70
CA LYS A 253 -19.37 -25.22 -20.73
C LYS A 253 -18.53 -25.97 -19.70
N LYS A 254 -17.45 -26.65 -20.13
CA LYS A 254 -16.50 -27.35 -19.25
C LYS A 254 -15.75 -26.36 -18.34
N GLN A 255 -15.49 -25.15 -18.84
CA GLN A 255 -14.89 -24.06 -18.09
C GLN A 255 -15.89 -23.38 -17.16
N LEU A 256 -17.17 -23.20 -17.55
CA LEU A 256 -18.24 -22.66 -16.71
C LEU A 256 -18.56 -23.58 -15.51
N SER A 257 -18.53 -24.91 -15.71
CA SER A 257 -18.68 -25.88 -14.62
C SER A 257 -17.46 -25.95 -13.69
N LEU A 258 -16.26 -25.60 -14.18
CA LEU A 258 -15.08 -25.37 -13.33
C LEU A 258 -15.10 -23.97 -12.67
N CYS A 259 -15.76 -22.99 -13.29
CA CYS A 259 -15.75 -21.59 -12.85
C CYS A 259 -16.58 -21.36 -11.59
N THR A 260 -17.53 -22.22 -11.20
CA THR A 260 -18.22 -22.04 -9.91
C THR A 260 -17.28 -22.28 -8.72
N ALA A 261 -16.44 -23.32 -8.80
CA ALA A 261 -15.39 -23.59 -7.80
C ALA A 261 -14.25 -22.56 -7.89
N HIS A 262 -13.77 -22.26 -9.11
CA HIS A 262 -12.75 -21.21 -9.31
C HIS A 262 -13.25 -19.84 -8.85
N ALA A 263 -14.52 -19.48 -9.09
CA ALA A 263 -15.08 -18.20 -8.64
C ALA A 263 -15.27 -18.15 -7.13
N GLN A 264 -15.69 -19.23 -6.46
CA GLN A 264 -15.78 -19.25 -4.99
C GLN A 264 -14.40 -19.09 -4.35
N GLU A 265 -13.38 -19.79 -4.84
CA GLU A 265 -12.02 -19.67 -4.33
C GLU A 265 -11.41 -18.30 -4.68
N THR A 266 -11.59 -17.82 -5.92
CA THR A 266 -11.16 -16.47 -6.34
C THR A 266 -11.84 -15.39 -5.50
N VAL A 267 -13.14 -15.48 -5.24
CA VAL A 267 -13.86 -14.55 -4.35
C VAL A 267 -13.34 -14.65 -2.93
N MET A 268 -13.11 -15.86 -2.39
CA MET A 268 -12.58 -16.04 -1.03
C MET A 268 -11.18 -15.42 -0.87
N TYR A 269 -10.26 -15.65 -1.80
CA TYR A 269 -8.90 -15.12 -1.73
C TYR A 269 -8.78 -13.64 -2.14
N MET A 270 -9.57 -13.18 -3.12
CA MET A 270 -9.58 -11.76 -3.53
C MET A 270 -10.30 -10.85 -2.52
N SER A 271 -11.25 -11.39 -1.75
CA SER A 271 -11.95 -10.63 -0.69
C SER A 271 -11.12 -10.47 0.59
N ILE A 272 -9.97 -11.14 0.69
CA ILE A 272 -9.10 -11.00 1.85
C ILE A 272 -8.34 -9.69 1.75
N VAL A 273 -8.60 -8.86 2.75
CA VAL A 273 -7.97 -7.57 2.93
C VAL A 273 -6.53 -7.76 3.40
N GLY A 274 -5.57 -7.28 2.62
CA GLY A 274 -4.14 -7.30 2.95
C GLY A 274 -3.70 -6.24 3.97
N SER A 275 -4.62 -5.41 4.45
CA SER A 275 -4.34 -4.31 5.38
C SER A 275 -5.42 -4.16 6.48
N SER A 276 -5.01 -3.74 7.67
CA SER A 276 -5.91 -3.36 8.77
C SER A 276 -6.46 -1.94 8.64
N VAL A 277 -6.06 -1.21 7.59
CA VAL A 277 -6.44 0.20 7.35
C VAL A 277 -7.96 0.41 7.32
N PRO A 278 -8.78 -0.52 6.79
CA PRO A 278 -10.24 -0.37 6.84
C PRO A 278 -10.78 -0.43 8.27
N CYS A 279 -10.22 -1.29 9.12
CA CYS A 279 -10.57 -1.34 10.54
C CYS A 279 -10.16 -0.03 11.24
N GLU A 280 -8.97 0.50 10.98
CA GLU A 280 -8.49 1.76 11.57
C GLU A 280 -9.36 2.97 11.15
N ARG A 281 -9.84 2.99 9.91
CA ARG A 281 -10.81 4.00 9.44
C ARG A 281 -12.15 3.85 10.16
N LEU A 282 -12.63 2.63 10.34
CA LEU A 282 -13.87 2.34 11.07
C LEU A 282 -13.74 2.73 12.55
N PHE A 283 -12.60 2.48 13.19
CA PHE A 283 -12.30 2.93 14.55
C PHE A 283 -12.13 4.44 14.65
N SER A 284 -11.60 5.11 13.62
CA SER A 284 -11.55 6.58 13.58
C SER A 284 -12.95 7.19 13.43
N ILE A 285 -13.82 6.56 12.62
CA ILE A 285 -15.24 6.93 12.52
C ILE A 285 -15.95 6.66 13.84
N ALA A 286 -15.66 5.54 14.52
CA ALA A 286 -16.18 5.23 15.84
C ALA A 286 -15.75 6.27 16.88
N GLY A 287 -14.50 6.72 16.87
CA GLY A 287 -14.01 7.79 17.74
C GLY A 287 -14.69 9.14 17.48
N ASN A 288 -15.13 9.40 16.25
CA ASN A 288 -15.93 10.58 15.92
C ASN A 288 -17.41 10.46 16.37
N ILE A 289 -17.93 9.23 16.54
CA ILE A 289 -19.32 8.96 16.95
C ILE A 289 -19.41 8.87 18.48
N ALA A 290 -18.44 8.20 19.12
CA ALA A 290 -18.30 8.04 20.56
C ALA A 290 -17.21 9.00 21.07
N THR A 291 -17.56 10.29 21.14
CA THR A 291 -16.73 11.33 21.76
C THR A 291 -17.02 11.42 23.26
N ASP A 292 -16.16 12.09 24.04
CA ASP A 292 -16.35 12.28 25.49
C ASP A 292 -17.69 12.97 25.85
N GLU A 293 -18.24 13.76 24.92
CA GLU A 293 -19.55 14.42 25.04
C GLU A 293 -20.74 13.52 24.62
N ARG A 294 -20.48 12.37 23.97
CA ARG A 294 -21.46 11.40 23.46
C ARG A 294 -21.22 9.97 23.98
N ASN A 295 -20.76 9.87 25.22
CA ASN A 295 -20.35 8.62 25.90
C ASN A 295 -21.49 7.70 26.38
N ARG A 296 -22.77 8.09 26.23
CA ARG A 296 -23.96 7.31 26.63
C ARG A 296 -24.62 6.52 25.49
N LEU A 297 -23.87 6.20 24.43
CA LEU A 297 -24.36 5.35 23.35
C LEU A 297 -24.36 3.89 23.78
N ASP A 298 -25.51 3.23 23.64
CA ASP A 298 -25.61 1.79 23.81
C ASP A 298 -24.73 1.06 22.77
N PRO A 299 -23.97 0.01 23.14
CA PRO A 299 -23.08 -0.71 22.22
C PRO A 299 -23.78 -1.19 20.94
N CYS A 300 -25.01 -1.71 21.03
CA CYS A 300 -25.76 -2.14 19.85
C CYS A 300 -26.14 -0.96 18.93
N ARG A 301 -26.32 0.23 19.51
CA ARG A 301 -26.63 1.45 18.74
C ARG A 301 -25.38 2.01 18.07
N LEU A 302 -24.23 1.91 18.71
CA LEU A 302 -22.93 2.26 18.12
C LEU A 302 -22.61 1.36 16.93
N ASP A 303 -22.79 0.04 17.06
CA ASP A 303 -22.58 -0.92 15.96
C ASP A 303 -23.49 -0.62 14.76
N ARG A 304 -24.77 -0.32 15.00
CA ARG A 304 -25.71 0.07 13.93
C ARG A 304 -25.31 1.37 13.24
N LEU A 305 -24.82 2.36 13.99
CA LEU A 305 -24.35 3.62 13.42
C LEU A 305 -23.07 3.45 12.61
N LEU A 306 -22.17 2.57 13.06
CA LEU A 306 -20.95 2.21 12.34
C LEU A 306 -21.27 1.46 11.04
N PHE A 307 -22.22 0.53 11.09
CA PHE A 307 -22.72 -0.18 9.92
C PHE A 307 -23.38 0.76 8.91
N LEU A 308 -24.24 1.69 9.36
CA LEU A 308 -24.85 2.67 8.47
C LEU A 308 -23.79 3.59 7.83
N LYS A 309 -22.76 3.99 8.59
CA LYS A 309 -21.64 4.81 8.07
C LYS A 309 -20.70 4.07 7.12
N SER A 310 -20.64 2.74 7.16
CA SER A 310 -19.85 1.95 6.20
C SER A 310 -20.57 1.76 4.86
N LEU A 311 -21.89 2.04 4.79
CA LEU A 311 -22.68 2.00 3.56
C LEU A 311 -22.63 3.34 2.81
N GLU A 312 -22.51 3.30 1.48
CA GLU A 312 -22.68 4.50 0.65
C GLU A 312 -24.12 5.04 0.74
N ILE A 313 -24.29 6.36 0.70
CA ILE A 313 -25.60 7.05 0.85
C ILE A 313 -26.65 6.53 -0.15
N LYS A 314 -26.23 6.03 -1.32
CA LYS A 314 -27.10 5.42 -2.32
C LYS A 314 -27.84 4.17 -1.83
N HIS A 315 -27.36 3.52 -0.77
CA HIS A 315 -27.97 2.33 -0.16
C HIS A 315 -28.89 2.68 1.02
N TRP A 316 -29.09 3.97 1.31
CA TRP A 316 -29.85 4.37 2.49
C TRP A 316 -31.37 4.39 2.25
N GLU A 317 -31.84 4.21 1.00
CA GLU A 317 -33.28 4.23 0.61
C GLU A 317 -34.11 5.21 1.45
N LEU A 318 -33.64 6.46 1.55
CA LEU A 318 -34.30 7.58 2.21
C LEU A 318 -34.97 8.50 1.18
#